data_AF-F5VG19-F1
#
_entry.id   AF-F5VG19-F1
#
_cell.length_a   1.000
_cell.length_b   1.000
_cell.length_c   1.000
_cell.angle_alpha   90.00
_cell.angle_beta   90.00
_cell.angle_gamma   90.00
#
_symmetry.space_group_name_H-M   'P 1'
#
loop_
_entity.id
_entity.type
_entity.pdbx_description
1 polymer ?
#
loop_
_entity_poly.entity_id
_entity_poly.type
_entity_poly.pdbx_seq_one_letter_code
_entity_poly.pdbx_strand_id
1 'polypeptide(L)'
;MPRYDFKYQVSYKNADEVEVKEIVEPGSDRMIELFGAIDTMKMTVKKVSPNYKNGILGKAKLFPIKRGNNNYKKIQINYEINDDNVTILDFKPFKLLGYTVTVSHREEGDLLQVDLGQQVFAVTSKTEVANVRYVMNTIQRINNELLSEVENDNDYDDEDNDNSYSSDSSDEDSNDNQSNKEKVSTGLTPSDLFK
;
A
#
# COMPACT_ATOMS: atom_id res chain seq x y z
N MET A 1 11.83 36.01 6.30
CA MET A 1 12.52 35.14 5.33
C MET A 1 12.48 35.77 3.95
N PRO A 2 13.54 35.64 3.11
CA PRO A 2 13.49 36.06 1.71
C PRO A 2 12.38 35.31 0.97
N ARG A 3 11.56 36.00 0.19
CA ARG A 3 10.60 35.34 -0.71
C ARG A 3 11.30 35.03 -2.02
N TYR A 4 11.50 33.75 -2.30
CA TYR A 4 12.03 33.29 -3.58
C TYR A 4 10.90 33.22 -4.61
N ASP A 5 11.19 33.64 -5.84
CA ASP A 5 10.30 33.56 -7.00
C ASP A 5 10.39 32.20 -7.71
N PHE A 6 10.91 31.17 -7.02
CA PHE A 6 11.04 29.81 -7.52
C PHE A 6 11.03 28.80 -6.37
N LYS A 7 10.78 27.54 -6.72
CA LYS A 7 11.01 26.35 -5.88
C LYS A 7 11.95 25.37 -6.57
N TYR A 8 12.43 24.37 -5.84
CA TYR A 8 13.21 23.29 -6.42
C TYR A 8 12.33 22.05 -6.60
N GLN A 9 12.33 21.48 -7.79
CA GLN A 9 11.91 20.10 -7.99
C GLN A 9 13.15 19.21 -7.92
N VAL A 10 13.15 18.28 -6.98
CA VAL A 10 14.21 17.29 -6.77
C VAL A 10 13.67 15.93 -7.20
N SER A 11 14.37 15.26 -8.11
CA SER A 11 14.10 13.86 -8.43
C SER A 11 15.21 12.98 -7.90
N TYR A 12 14.87 11.90 -7.20
CA TYR A 12 15.84 10.94 -6.64
C TYR A 12 15.28 9.52 -6.67
N LYS A 13 16.10 8.52 -6.39
CA LYS A 13 15.64 7.13 -6.23
C LYS A 13 15.48 6.79 -4.76
N ASN A 14 14.35 6.22 -4.39
CA ASN A 14 14.15 5.69 -3.04
C ASN A 14 14.92 4.37 -2.81
N ALA A 15 14.78 3.78 -1.62
CA ALA A 15 15.42 2.51 -1.27
C ALA A 15 15.06 1.34 -2.21
N ASP A 16 13.89 1.41 -2.86
CA ASP A 16 13.42 0.44 -3.85
C ASP A 16 13.93 0.74 -5.28
N GLU A 17 14.86 1.69 -5.43
CA GLU A 17 15.43 2.20 -6.68
C GLU A 17 14.41 2.88 -7.62
N VAL A 18 13.27 3.31 -7.09
CA VAL A 18 12.19 3.93 -7.86
C VAL A 18 12.27 5.45 -7.79
N GLU A 19 11.98 6.12 -8.91
CA GLU A 19 12.05 7.59 -8.99
C GLU A 19 10.94 8.25 -8.16
N VAL A 20 11.34 9.15 -7.26
CA VAL A 20 10.50 10.04 -6.46
C VAL A 20 10.76 11.47 -6.90
N LYS A 21 9.71 12.29 -6.94
CA LYS A 21 9.79 13.72 -7.27
C LYS A 21 9.23 14.55 -6.12
N GLU A 22 9.99 15.52 -5.65
CA GLU A 22 9.63 16.35 -4.50
C GLU A 22 9.84 17.85 -4.80
N ILE A 23 8.92 18.70 -4.32
CA ILE A 23 9.01 20.16 -4.41
C ILE A 23 9.36 20.72 -3.04
N VAL A 24 10.46 21.45 -3.00
CA VAL A 24 10.97 22.06 -1.77
C VAL A 24 11.24 23.55 -1.94
N GLU A 25 11.00 24.28 -0.86
CA GLU A 25 11.29 25.71 -0.80
C GLU A 25 12.79 25.98 -0.62
N PRO A 26 13.35 27.01 -1.28
CA PRO A 26 14.73 27.38 -1.07
C PRO A 26 14.96 27.79 0.39
N GLY A 27 15.93 27.14 1.05
CA GLY A 27 16.27 27.41 2.45
C GLY A 27 15.38 26.70 3.47
N SER A 28 14.45 25.84 3.04
CA SER A 28 13.73 24.94 3.94
C SER A 28 14.66 23.84 4.48
N ASP A 29 14.37 23.34 5.68
CA ASP A 29 15.12 22.23 6.28
C ASP A 29 15.13 21.00 5.37
N ARG A 30 14.01 20.72 4.72
CA ARG A 30 13.88 19.63 3.75
C ARG A 30 14.78 19.82 2.52
N MET A 31 14.93 21.04 2.02
CA MET A 31 15.91 21.33 0.96
C MET A 31 17.34 21.06 1.42
N ILE A 32 17.68 21.47 2.64
CA ILE A 32 19.02 21.27 3.22
C ILE A 32 19.31 19.77 3.37
N GLU A 33 18.35 18.99 3.87
CA GLU A 33 18.46 17.54 4.01
C GLU A 33 18.70 16.86 2.65
N LEU A 34 17.82 17.11 1.67
CA LEU A 34 17.93 16.54 0.34
C LEU A 34 19.25 16.93 -0.35
N PHE A 35 19.65 18.19 -0.26
CA PHE A 35 20.85 18.68 -0.93
C PHE A 35 22.13 18.21 -0.22
N GLY A 36 22.06 17.97 1.10
CA GLY A 36 23.15 17.32 1.84
C GLY A 36 23.38 15.86 1.41
N ALA A 37 22.36 15.19 0.90
CA ALA A 37 22.42 13.82 0.37
C ALA A 37 22.64 13.74 -1.15
N ILE A 38 22.88 14.85 -1.84
CA ILE A 38 22.87 14.89 -3.31
C ILE A 38 23.93 13.99 -3.95
N ASP A 39 25.12 13.92 -3.36
CA ASP A 39 26.24 13.13 -3.85
C ASP A 39 26.05 11.63 -3.60
N THR A 40 25.28 11.26 -2.59
CA THR A 40 25.03 9.85 -2.23
C THR A 40 23.80 9.29 -2.95
N MET A 41 22.76 10.09 -3.17
CA MET A 41 21.47 9.64 -3.72
C MET A 41 21.31 9.83 -5.23
N LYS A 42 22.32 10.35 -5.95
CA LYS A 42 22.28 10.61 -7.41
C LYS A 42 21.03 11.39 -7.83
N MET A 43 20.81 12.51 -7.17
CA MET A 43 19.60 13.31 -7.36
C MET A 43 19.75 14.26 -8.55
N THR A 44 18.64 14.62 -9.17
CA THR A 44 18.56 15.68 -10.17
C THR A 44 17.70 16.82 -9.64
N VAL A 45 18.14 18.06 -9.86
CA VAL A 45 17.48 19.25 -9.31
C VAL A 45 17.19 20.22 -10.45
N LYS A 46 15.98 20.76 -10.49
CA LYS A 46 15.62 21.87 -11.39
C LYS A 46 14.79 22.93 -10.67
N LYS A 47 14.89 24.17 -11.13
CA LYS A 47 14.03 25.27 -10.65
C LYS A 47 12.66 25.18 -11.31
N VAL A 48 11.62 25.44 -10.53
CA VAL A 48 10.23 25.45 -10.98
C VAL A 48 9.48 26.67 -10.43
N SER A 49 8.30 26.94 -10.98
CA SER A 49 7.44 28.06 -10.58
C SER A 49 7.16 28.04 -9.07
N PRO A 50 7.04 29.21 -8.41
CA PRO A 50 6.71 29.26 -6.98
C PRO A 50 5.28 28.79 -6.69
N ASN A 51 4.44 28.66 -7.73
CA ASN A 51 3.05 28.21 -7.64
C ASN A 51 2.90 26.69 -7.42
N TYR A 52 3.98 25.91 -7.55
CA TYR A 52 3.93 24.49 -7.19
C TYR A 52 3.72 24.36 -5.67
N LYS A 53 2.81 23.48 -5.24
CA LYS A 53 2.68 23.11 -3.81
C LYS A 53 3.98 22.41 -3.36
N ASN A 54 4.40 22.64 -2.12
CA ASN A 54 5.52 21.89 -1.53
C ASN A 54 5.09 20.44 -1.29
N GLY A 55 6.06 19.54 -1.20
CA GLY A 55 5.83 18.13 -0.91
C GLY A 55 6.10 17.22 -2.10
N ILE A 56 5.78 15.95 -1.93
CA ILE A 56 6.11 14.91 -2.91
C ILE A 56 5.10 14.97 -4.07
N LEU A 57 5.58 15.32 -5.27
CA LEU A 57 4.82 15.33 -6.53
C LEU A 57 4.60 13.93 -7.13
N GLY A 58 5.25 12.91 -6.58
CA GLY A 58 5.13 11.55 -7.09
C GLY A 58 6.01 10.60 -6.31
N LYS A 59 5.36 9.72 -5.54
CA LYS A 59 5.91 8.50 -4.96
C LYS A 59 5.76 7.37 -5.99
N ALA A 60 6.59 6.34 -5.85
CA ALA A 60 6.47 5.16 -6.67
C ALA A 60 6.85 3.92 -5.87
N LYS A 61 6.02 2.88 -5.93
CA LYS A 61 6.18 1.64 -5.16
C LYS A 61 6.08 0.41 -6.04
N LEU A 62 6.90 -0.58 -5.74
CA LEU A 62 6.96 -1.84 -6.48
C LEU A 62 6.19 -2.95 -5.74
N PHE A 63 5.11 -3.44 -6.35
CA PHE A 63 4.29 -4.50 -5.77
C PHE A 63 4.57 -5.84 -6.45
N PRO A 64 4.93 -6.91 -5.70
CA PRO A 64 5.10 -8.24 -6.26
C PRO A 64 3.73 -8.87 -6.55
N ILE A 65 3.53 -9.31 -7.79
CA ILE A 65 2.32 -10.00 -8.27
C ILE A 65 2.66 -11.32 -8.97
N LYS A 66 1.76 -12.30 -8.91
CA LYS A 66 1.92 -13.60 -9.57
C LYS A 66 1.56 -13.49 -11.05
N ARG A 67 2.42 -14.02 -11.91
CA ARG A 67 2.22 -14.09 -13.37
C ARG A 67 1.62 -15.42 -13.85
N GLY A 68 1.61 -16.44 -12.99
CA GLY A 68 1.26 -17.84 -13.30
C GLY A 68 2.44 -18.78 -13.01
N ASN A 69 2.18 -20.07 -12.80
CA ASN A 69 3.21 -21.11 -12.54
C ASN A 69 4.28 -20.71 -11.51
N ASN A 70 3.85 -20.11 -10.39
CA ASN A 70 4.70 -19.61 -9.29
C ASN A 70 5.76 -18.54 -9.66
N ASN A 71 5.69 -17.96 -10.85
CA ASN A 71 6.52 -16.83 -11.21
C ASN A 71 5.92 -15.52 -10.70
N TYR A 72 6.77 -14.66 -10.14
CA TYR A 72 6.42 -13.31 -9.68
C TYR A 72 6.97 -12.24 -10.63
N LYS A 73 6.26 -11.13 -10.74
CA LYS A 73 6.67 -9.91 -11.42
C LYS A 73 6.40 -8.73 -10.49
N LYS A 74 7.27 -7.72 -10.47
CA LYS A 74 6.96 -6.44 -9.81
C LYS A 74 6.20 -5.52 -10.77
N ILE A 75 5.13 -4.91 -10.29
CA ILE A 75 4.48 -3.77 -10.96
C ILE A 75 4.85 -2.49 -10.21
N GLN A 76 5.11 -1.43 -10.95
CA GLN A 76 5.32 -0.11 -10.38
C GLN A 76 3.99 0.64 -10.40
N ILE A 77 3.59 1.19 -9.25
CA ILE A 77 2.49 2.14 -9.14
C ILE A 77 3.13 3.48 -8.78
N ASN A 78 2.93 4.47 -9.63
CA ASN A 78 3.27 5.85 -9.31
C ASN A 78 2.03 6.50 -8.74
N TYR A 79 2.18 7.31 -7.70
CA TYR A 79 1.06 7.97 -7.03
C TYR A 79 1.54 9.22 -6.33
N GLU A 80 0.64 10.15 -6.05
CA GLU A 80 0.86 11.29 -5.17
C GLU A 80 -0.17 11.27 -4.04
N ILE A 81 0.14 11.94 -2.93
CA ILE A 81 -0.77 12.11 -1.80
C ILE A 81 -1.07 13.60 -1.69
N ASN A 82 -2.33 13.96 -1.87
CA ASN A 82 -2.81 15.34 -1.82
C ASN A 82 -3.98 15.41 -0.84
N ASP A 83 -3.88 16.26 0.18
CA ASP A 83 -5.00 16.61 1.07
C ASP A 83 -5.82 15.35 1.47
N ASP A 84 -5.15 14.35 2.06
CA ASP A 84 -5.69 13.05 2.51
C ASP A 84 -6.10 12.04 1.42
N ASN A 85 -5.78 12.30 0.16
CA ASN A 85 -6.17 11.43 -0.95
C ASN A 85 -4.98 10.92 -1.75
N VAL A 86 -5.02 9.64 -2.10
CA VAL A 86 -4.09 9.06 -3.09
C VAL A 86 -4.55 9.45 -4.49
N THR A 87 -3.65 9.88 -5.36
CA THR A 87 -3.89 10.02 -6.80
C THR A 87 -2.91 9.14 -7.54
N ILE A 88 -3.39 8.20 -8.37
CA ILE A 88 -2.53 7.26 -9.08
C ILE A 88 -2.10 7.90 -10.41
N LEU A 89 -0.79 7.97 -10.61
CA LEU A 89 -0.16 8.64 -11.74
C LEU A 89 0.25 7.63 -12.83
N ASP A 90 -0.02 7.98 -14.09
CA ASP A 90 0.45 7.25 -15.29
C ASP A 90 0.14 5.73 -15.29
N PHE A 91 -0.98 5.33 -14.69
CA PHE A 91 -1.33 3.91 -14.58
C PHE A 91 -1.74 3.31 -15.92
N LYS A 92 -1.06 2.21 -16.30
CA LYS A 92 -1.42 1.40 -17.46
C LYS A 92 -2.19 0.16 -17.01
N PRO A 93 -3.45 -0.03 -17.44
CA PRO A 93 -4.21 -1.24 -17.17
C PRO A 93 -3.44 -2.50 -17.55
N PHE A 94 -3.54 -3.52 -16.71
CA PHE A 94 -2.84 -4.79 -16.90
C PHE A 94 -3.73 -5.99 -16.56
N LYS A 95 -3.30 -7.17 -17.00
CA LYS A 95 -3.98 -8.44 -16.72
C LYS A 95 -3.32 -9.16 -15.55
N LEU A 96 -4.12 -9.54 -14.56
CA LEU A 96 -3.71 -10.40 -13.44
C LEU A 96 -4.53 -11.69 -13.46
N LEU A 97 -3.90 -12.81 -13.79
CA LEU A 97 -4.55 -14.13 -13.90
C LEU A 97 -5.84 -14.13 -14.76
N GLY A 98 -5.87 -13.33 -15.82
CA GLY A 98 -7.01 -13.19 -16.76
C GLY A 98 -7.91 -11.97 -16.50
N TYR A 99 -7.88 -11.42 -15.29
CA TYR A 99 -8.72 -10.30 -14.87
C TYR A 99 -8.05 -8.95 -15.18
N THR A 100 -8.85 -7.96 -15.59
CA THR A 100 -8.33 -6.61 -15.88
C THR A 100 -8.26 -5.80 -14.59
N VAL A 101 -7.07 -5.26 -14.30
CA VAL A 101 -6.87 -4.29 -13.21
C VAL A 101 -6.85 -2.89 -13.82
N THR A 102 -7.64 -1.99 -13.25
CA THR A 102 -7.77 -0.57 -13.63
C THR A 102 -7.72 0.31 -12.41
N VAL A 103 -7.64 1.63 -12.59
CA VAL A 103 -7.84 2.60 -11.50
C VAL A 103 -9.32 2.95 -11.41
N SER A 104 -9.83 3.03 -10.19
CA SER A 104 -11.11 3.64 -9.83
C SER A 104 -10.80 5.06 -9.35
N HIS A 105 -11.24 6.05 -10.10
CA HIS A 105 -11.12 7.46 -9.72
C HIS A 105 -12.35 7.86 -8.90
N ARG A 106 -12.15 8.28 -7.64
CA ARG A 106 -13.22 8.67 -6.71
C ARG A 106 -12.89 9.98 -6.02
N GLU A 107 -13.88 10.56 -5.35
CA GLU A 107 -13.68 11.79 -4.56
C GLU A 107 -12.72 11.54 -3.39
N GLU A 108 -12.75 10.33 -2.81
CA GLU A 108 -11.87 9.89 -1.71
C GLU A 108 -10.51 9.35 -2.20
N GLY A 109 -10.15 9.65 -3.45
CA GLY A 109 -8.90 9.23 -4.07
C GLY A 109 -8.98 8.01 -4.98
N ASP A 110 -7.84 7.74 -5.59
CA ASP A 110 -7.63 6.70 -6.59
C ASP A 110 -7.23 5.37 -5.96
N LEU A 111 -7.97 4.32 -6.29
CA LEU A 111 -7.66 2.96 -5.86
C LEU A 111 -7.65 2.00 -7.05
N LEU A 112 -6.93 0.89 -6.91
CA LEU A 112 -7.01 -0.17 -7.91
C LEU A 112 -8.34 -0.91 -7.78
N GLN A 113 -8.96 -1.19 -8.92
CA GLN A 113 -10.16 -2.01 -9.04
C GLN A 113 -9.95 -3.14 -10.05
N VAL A 114 -10.77 -4.19 -9.91
CA VAL A 114 -10.77 -5.33 -10.82
C VAL A 114 -12.16 -5.53 -11.37
N ASP A 115 -12.24 -5.68 -12.69
CA ASP A 115 -13.44 -6.15 -13.34
C ASP A 115 -13.48 -7.69 -13.30
N LEU A 116 -14.40 -8.22 -12.48
CA LEU A 116 -14.69 -9.65 -12.36
C LEU A 116 -15.70 -10.15 -13.39
N GLY A 117 -16.29 -9.26 -14.20
CA GLY A 117 -17.35 -9.59 -15.14
C GLY A 117 -18.76 -9.56 -14.51
N GLN A 118 -19.62 -10.50 -14.92
CA GLN A 118 -21.06 -10.49 -14.60
C GLN A 118 -21.34 -10.48 -13.08
N GLN A 119 -22.44 -9.81 -12.68
CA GLN A 119 -22.91 -9.72 -11.29
C GLN A 119 -23.14 -11.09 -10.62
N VAL A 120 -23.37 -12.15 -11.41
CA VAL A 120 -23.45 -13.53 -10.93
C VAL A 120 -22.20 -14.29 -11.38
N PHE A 121 -21.29 -14.50 -10.44
CA PHE A 121 -20.04 -15.25 -10.67
C PHE A 121 -20.27 -16.74 -10.38
N ALA A 122 -20.64 -17.51 -11.40
CA ALA A 122 -20.76 -18.96 -11.30
C ALA A 122 -19.40 -19.62 -11.53
N VAL A 123 -18.71 -20.02 -10.45
CA VAL A 123 -17.37 -20.57 -10.57
C VAL A 123 -17.39 -21.94 -11.23
N THR A 124 -16.67 -22.08 -12.34
CA THR A 124 -16.69 -23.30 -13.16
C THR A 124 -15.60 -24.30 -12.76
N SER A 125 -14.60 -23.86 -11.98
CA SER A 125 -13.48 -24.72 -11.54
C SER A 125 -12.81 -24.27 -10.24
N LYS A 126 -12.16 -25.21 -9.53
CA LYS A 126 -11.35 -24.90 -8.33
C LYS A 126 -10.21 -23.90 -8.62
N THR A 127 -9.63 -23.97 -9.81
CA THR A 127 -8.57 -23.07 -10.26
C THR A 127 -9.08 -21.63 -10.40
N GLU A 128 -10.28 -21.46 -10.95
CA GLU A 128 -10.91 -20.16 -11.09
C GLU A 128 -11.20 -19.53 -9.72
N VAL A 129 -11.69 -20.30 -8.73
CA VAL A 129 -11.85 -19.83 -7.34
C VAL A 129 -10.52 -19.31 -6.78
N ALA A 130 -9.45 -20.08 -6.95
CA ALA A 130 -8.13 -19.73 -6.42
C ALA A 130 -7.58 -18.45 -7.08
N ASN A 131 -7.80 -18.28 -8.39
CA ASN A 131 -7.37 -17.10 -9.13
C ASN A 131 -8.14 -15.85 -8.68
N VAL A 132 -9.47 -15.91 -8.55
CA VAL A 132 -10.27 -14.77 -8.06
C VAL A 132 -9.83 -14.37 -6.66
N ARG A 133 -9.70 -15.33 -5.74
CA ARG A 133 -9.23 -15.06 -4.37
C ARG A 133 -7.87 -14.37 -4.39
N TYR A 134 -6.93 -14.88 -5.20
CA TYR A 134 -5.61 -14.28 -5.30
C TYR A 134 -5.66 -12.84 -5.82
N VAL A 135 -6.42 -12.60 -6.90
CA VAL A 135 -6.58 -11.28 -7.50
C VAL A 135 -7.16 -10.29 -6.51
N MET A 136 -8.27 -10.64 -5.84
CA MET A 136 -8.92 -9.78 -4.85
C MET A 136 -8.00 -9.45 -3.68
N ASN A 137 -7.36 -10.46 -3.08
CA ASN A 137 -6.43 -10.24 -1.97
C ASN A 137 -5.21 -9.39 -2.38
N THR A 138 -4.71 -9.57 -3.60
CA THR A 138 -3.56 -8.80 -4.10
C THR A 138 -3.92 -7.33 -4.24
N ILE A 139 -5.09 -7.04 -4.80
CA ILE A 139 -5.55 -5.67 -5.03
C ILE A 139 -5.92 -4.98 -3.72
N GLN A 140 -6.59 -5.69 -2.81
CA GLN A 140 -6.85 -5.19 -1.47
C GLN A 140 -5.55 -4.85 -0.73
N ARG A 141 -4.53 -5.73 -0.78
CA ARG A 141 -3.22 -5.43 -0.18
C ARG A 141 -2.60 -4.17 -0.77
N ILE A 142 -2.59 -4.04 -2.10
CA ILE A 142 -2.01 -2.86 -2.76
C ILE A 142 -2.74 -1.58 -2.31
N ASN A 143 -4.08 -1.60 -2.32
CA ASN A 143 -4.88 -0.46 -1.89
C ASN A 143 -4.63 -0.10 -0.43
N ASN A 144 -4.59 -1.09 0.47
CA ASN A 144 -4.29 -0.84 1.89
C ASN A 144 -2.91 -0.21 2.07
N GLU A 145 -1.90 -0.66 1.33
CA GLU A 145 -0.56 -0.07 1.40
C GLU A 145 -0.51 1.36 0.85
N LEU A 146 -1.33 1.70 -0.16
CA LEU A 146 -1.44 3.07 -0.65
C LEU A 146 -2.18 3.97 0.36
N LEU A 147 -3.23 3.45 1.00
CA LEU A 147 -3.98 4.19 2.02
C LEU A 147 -3.17 4.40 3.30
N SER A 148 -2.35 3.43 3.72
CA SER A 148 -1.48 3.60 4.89
C SER A 148 -0.46 4.72 4.73
N GLU A 149 -0.07 5.04 3.49
CA GLU A 149 0.83 6.18 3.24
C GLU A 149 0.13 7.52 3.49
N VAL A 150 -1.20 7.58 3.29
CA VAL A 150 -2.01 8.75 3.66
C VAL A 150 -2.07 8.88 5.18
N GLU A 151 -2.31 7.77 5.88
CA GLU A 151 -2.36 7.74 7.36
C GLU A 151 -1.02 8.18 7.98
N ASN A 152 0.11 7.81 7.38
CA ASN A 152 1.44 8.18 7.87
C ASN A 152 1.91 9.58 7.43
N ASP A 153 1.49 10.09 6.26
CA ASP A 153 1.77 11.49 5.88
C ASP A 153 0.95 12.47 6.77
N ASN A 154 -0.12 11.97 7.40
CA ASN A 154 -0.87 12.62 8.47
C ASN A 154 -0.32 12.26 9.85
N ASP A 155 0.96 12.56 10.08
CA ASP A 155 1.50 12.64 11.44
C ASP A 155 0.66 13.68 12.20
N TYR A 156 -0.42 13.20 12.84
CA TYR A 156 -0.90 13.77 14.06
C TYR A 156 0.30 13.75 15.00
N ASP A 157 0.74 14.95 15.33
CA ASP A 157 1.61 15.28 16.46
C ASP A 157 0.88 14.88 17.75
N ASP A 158 0.56 13.59 17.91
CA ASP A 158 0.04 13.01 19.15
C ASP A 158 1.26 12.63 19.99
N GLU A 159 1.86 13.67 20.56
CA GLU A 159 2.45 13.56 21.89
C GLU A 159 1.39 12.96 22.82
N ASP A 160 1.42 11.64 23.05
CA ASP A 160 1.12 10.97 24.33
C ASP A 160 1.10 9.44 24.13
N ASN A 161 2.29 8.83 24.07
CA ASN A 161 2.42 7.38 24.28
C ASN A 161 2.89 7.08 25.70
N ASP A 162 2.01 7.31 26.68
CA ASP A 162 2.13 6.75 28.02
C ASP A 162 1.19 5.54 28.14
N ASN A 163 1.58 4.43 27.52
CA ASN A 163 1.04 3.11 27.86
C ASN A 163 2.11 2.30 28.60
N SER A 164 2.35 2.67 29.85
CA SER A 164 2.99 1.80 30.84
C SER A 164 2.03 0.68 31.22
N TYR A 165 2.00 -0.39 30.42
CA TYR A 165 1.50 -1.68 30.89
C TYR A 165 2.55 -2.30 31.81
N SER A 166 2.44 -1.96 33.09
CA SER A 166 3.04 -2.73 34.18
C SER A 166 2.37 -4.11 34.19
N SER A 167 3.06 -5.12 33.65
CA SER A 167 2.70 -6.51 33.86
C SER A 167 3.29 -6.98 35.18
N ASP A 168 2.50 -6.82 36.25
CA ASP A 168 2.70 -7.51 37.52
C ASP A 168 1.85 -8.79 37.56
N SER A 169 2.36 -9.78 38.30
CA SER A 169 1.79 -11.09 38.63
C SER A 169 1.93 -12.19 37.57
N SER A 170 3.08 -12.86 37.63
CA SER A 170 3.18 -14.29 37.34
C SER A 170 3.15 -15.04 38.67
N ASP A 171 2.01 -15.62 39.00
CA ASP A 171 1.86 -16.64 40.04
C ASP A 171 1.04 -17.81 39.49
N GLU A 172 1.41 -19.00 39.98
CA GLU A 172 0.73 -20.30 39.94
C GLU A 172 1.05 -21.31 38.82
N ASP A 173 2.05 -22.15 39.14
CA ASP A 173 2.00 -23.62 39.17
C ASP A 173 0.69 -24.30 38.70
N SER A 174 0.81 -25.30 37.82
CA SER A 174 0.31 -26.66 38.11
C SER A 174 0.71 -27.72 37.06
N ASN A 175 1.32 -28.76 37.64
CA ASN A 175 1.57 -30.13 37.22
C ASN A 175 0.53 -30.86 36.32
N ASP A 176 1.11 -31.69 35.44
CA ASP A 176 0.82 -33.10 35.12
C ASP A 176 -0.46 -33.60 34.37
N ASN A 177 -0.13 -34.39 33.33
CA ASN A 177 -0.67 -35.70 32.91
C ASN A 177 -1.96 -35.90 32.07
N GLN A 178 -1.73 -36.69 31.01
CA GLN A 178 -2.54 -37.79 30.46
C GLN A 178 -3.90 -37.56 29.75
N SER A 179 -3.85 -37.74 28.41
CA SER A 179 -4.73 -38.57 27.57
C SER A 179 -6.25 -38.55 27.78
N ASN A 180 -6.98 -38.07 26.76
CA ASN A 180 -8.09 -38.86 26.18
C ASN A 180 -8.46 -38.44 24.75
N LYS A 181 -8.67 -39.45 23.90
CA LYS A 181 -9.28 -39.35 22.57
C LYS A 181 -10.77 -39.02 22.73
N GLU A 182 -11.27 -38.01 22.03
CA GLU A 182 -12.66 -38.00 21.56
C GLU A 182 -12.76 -37.52 20.11
N LYS A 183 -13.27 -38.41 19.25
CA LYS A 183 -13.74 -38.09 17.91
C LYS A 183 -15.06 -37.35 18.05
N VAL A 184 -15.09 -36.07 17.71
CA VAL A 184 -16.37 -35.35 17.55
C VAL A 184 -16.97 -35.74 16.20
N SER A 185 -18.02 -36.55 16.25
CA SER A 185 -18.91 -36.86 15.13
C SER A 185 -19.89 -35.70 14.94
N THR A 186 -19.56 -34.75 14.06
CA THR A 186 -20.56 -33.77 13.60
C THR A 186 -21.43 -34.41 12.52
N GLY A 187 -22.56 -34.96 12.95
CA GLY A 187 -23.58 -35.55 12.09
C GLY A 187 -24.39 -34.49 11.32
N LEU A 188 -23.74 -33.79 10.39
CA LEU A 188 -24.41 -32.97 9.38
C LEU A 188 -23.98 -33.46 8.00
N THR A 189 -24.93 -33.96 7.23
CA THR A 189 -24.70 -34.33 5.83
C THR A 189 -25.18 -33.20 4.92
N PRO A 190 -24.61 -33.04 3.71
CA PRO A 190 -24.92 -31.92 2.81
C PRO A 190 -26.41 -31.79 2.42
N SER A 191 -27.23 -32.80 2.72
CA SER A 191 -28.67 -32.84 2.45
C SER A 191 -29.51 -31.96 3.38
N ASP A 192 -28.96 -31.46 4.48
CA ASP A 192 -29.71 -30.67 5.48
C ASP A 192 -29.67 -29.15 5.23
N LEU A 193 -28.96 -28.69 4.20
CA LEU A 193 -28.74 -27.27 3.92
C LEU A 193 -29.71 -26.66 2.88
N PHE A 194 -30.64 -27.45 2.34
CA PHE A 194 -31.66 -26.95 1.41
C PHE A 194 -33.03 -27.55 1.72
N LYS A 195 -33.72 -26.95 2.68
CA LYS A 195 -35.18 -26.95 2.80
C LYS A 195 -35.67 -25.53 3.02
#